data_AF-A0A7C3GP63-F1
#
_entry.id   AF-A0A7C3GP63-F1
#
_cell.length_a   1.000
_cell.length_b   1.000
_cell.length_c   1.000
_cell.angle_alpha   90.00
_cell.angle_beta   90.00
_cell.angle_gamma   90.00
#
_symmetry.space_group_name_H-M   'P 1'
#
loop_
_entity.id
_entity.type
_entity.pdbx_description
1 polymer ?
#
loop_
_entity_poly.entity_id
_entity_poly.type
_entity_poly.pdbx_seq_one_letter_code
_entity_poly.pdbx_strand_id
1 'polypeptide(L)'
;MCTKWFNKLSKKDIVIAGGKGASLGEMTQLGIAVPDGFVILTNAFENFLQENNLAKKIDSELEKIDVKKMETVEKASREVQKLILSAKIPSDIQEEIKKKFAKLDTKFVA
;
A
#
# COMPACT_ATOMS: atom_id res chain seq x y z
N MET A 1 -0.67 -13.93 3.03
CA MET A 1 -0.70 -12.92 4.10
C MET A 1 -0.30 -11.60 3.48
N CYS A 2 -1.15 -10.59 3.58
CA CYS A 2 -1.01 -9.28 2.95
C CYS A 2 -0.64 -8.18 3.96
N THR A 3 -0.40 -8.54 5.24
CA THR A 3 -0.02 -7.63 6.32
C THR A 3 1.14 -8.16 7.17
N LYS A 4 1.95 -7.28 7.78
CA LYS A 4 3.03 -7.67 8.71
C LYS A 4 3.21 -6.65 9.84
N TRP A 5 3.34 -7.12 11.08
CA TRP A 5 3.58 -6.27 12.25
C TRP A 5 4.96 -5.62 12.20
N PHE A 6 5.12 -4.42 12.76
CA PHE A 6 6.44 -3.76 12.85
C PHE A 6 7.48 -4.63 13.57
N ASN A 7 7.11 -5.31 14.66
CA ASN A 7 7.99 -6.23 15.37
C ASN A 7 8.39 -7.51 14.59
N LYS A 8 7.92 -7.66 13.34
CA LYS A 8 8.35 -8.70 12.40
C LYS A 8 9.04 -8.11 11.16
N LEU A 9 9.24 -6.80 11.09
CA LEU A 9 9.87 -6.10 9.97
C LEU A 9 11.24 -5.55 10.39
N SER A 10 12.09 -5.37 9.39
CA SER A 10 13.42 -4.77 9.48
C SER A 10 13.75 -4.00 8.20
N LYS A 11 14.88 -3.29 8.16
CA LYS A 11 15.41 -2.68 6.92
C LYS A 11 15.58 -3.65 5.74
N LYS A 12 15.68 -4.95 5.98
CA LYS A 12 15.78 -5.96 4.91
C LYS A 12 14.47 -6.19 4.17
N ASP A 13 13.34 -5.76 4.74
CA ASP A 13 12.00 -5.98 4.20
C ASP A 13 11.51 -4.84 3.29
N ILE A 14 12.39 -3.93 2.82
CA ILE A 14 12.03 -2.78 1.96
C ILE A 14 11.23 -3.20 0.72
N VAL A 15 11.57 -4.35 0.12
CA VAL A 15 10.89 -4.85 -1.08
C VAL A 15 9.40 -5.13 -0.83
N ILE A 16 9.04 -5.59 0.37
CA ILE A 16 7.67 -5.98 0.70
C ILE A 16 6.90 -4.93 1.51
N ALA A 17 7.60 -4.05 2.23
CA ALA A 17 7.00 -3.09 3.16
C ALA A 17 7.24 -1.62 2.75
N GLY A 18 8.03 -1.37 1.70
CA GLY A 18 8.50 -0.04 1.33
C GLY A 18 9.48 0.56 2.34
N GLY A 19 10.08 1.71 1.98
CA GLY A 19 11.08 2.35 2.82
C GLY A 19 10.55 2.81 4.19
N LYS A 20 9.32 3.33 4.24
CA LYS A 20 8.70 3.78 5.50
C LYS A 20 8.35 2.61 6.42
N GLY A 21 7.68 1.58 5.89
CA GLY A 21 7.28 0.41 6.68
C GLY A 21 8.48 -0.37 7.23
N ALA A 22 9.52 -0.55 6.41
CA ALA A 22 10.77 -1.18 6.84
C ALA A 22 11.50 -0.35 7.92
N SER A 23 11.48 0.99 7.81
CA SER A 23 12.08 1.88 8.81
C SER A 23 11.33 1.87 10.14
N LEU A 24 9.99 1.87 10.12
CA LEU A 24 9.17 1.72 11.32
C LEU A 24 9.46 0.38 12.01
N GLY A 25 9.53 -0.71 11.25
CA GLY A 25 9.94 -2.03 11.75
C GLY A 25 11.30 -2.00 12.44
N GLU A 26 12.31 -1.43 11.78
CA GLU A 26 13.66 -1.29 12.35
C GLU A 26 13.66 -0.51 13.67
N MET A 27 12.96 0.64 13.72
CA MET A 27 12.88 1.44 14.94
C MET A 27 12.22 0.66 16.08
N THR A 28 11.15 -0.09 15.79
CA THR A 28 10.52 -0.97 16.77
C THR A 28 11.47 -2.06 17.28
N GLN A 29 12.28 -2.70 16.41
CA GLN A 29 13.28 -3.69 16.82
C GLN A 29 14.36 -3.10 17.73
N LEU A 30 14.73 -1.84 17.49
CA LEU A 30 15.72 -1.11 18.30
C LEU A 30 15.16 -0.59 19.63
N GLY A 31 13.89 -0.86 19.95
CA GLY A 31 13.25 -0.42 21.18
C GLY A 31 12.92 1.09 21.21
N ILE A 32 12.95 1.75 20.05
CA ILE A 32 12.47 3.14 19.95
C ILE A 32 10.96 3.14 20.11
N ALA A 33 10.43 4.10 20.87
CA ALA A 33 9.00 4.25 21.09
C ALA A 33 8.30 4.64 19.78
N VAL A 34 7.76 3.63 19.09
CA VAL A 34 6.92 3.76 17.90
C VAL A 34 5.53 3.25 18.29
N PRO A 35 4.43 3.98 17.98
CA PRO A 35 3.09 3.45 18.21
C PRO A 35 2.89 2.11 17.51
N ASP A 36 2.13 1.21 18.13
CA ASP A 36 1.88 -0.10 17.56
C ASP A 36 1.19 0.02 16.18
N GLY A 37 1.61 -0.86 15.27
CA GLY A 37 1.20 -0.78 13.87
C GLY A 37 1.61 -2.00 13.05
N PHE A 38 1.00 -2.11 11.89
CA PHE A 38 1.34 -3.11 10.87
C PHE A 38 1.35 -2.46 9.49
N VAL A 39 2.11 -3.05 8.58
CA VAL A 39 2.22 -2.62 7.18
C VAL A 39 1.31 -3.49 6.32
N ILE A 40 0.55 -2.86 5.41
CA ILE A 40 -0.06 -3.55 4.27
C ILE A 40 1.03 -3.74 3.22
N LEU A 41 1.30 -4.99 2.86
CA LEU A 41 2.44 -5.37 2.04
C LEU A 41 2.19 -5.11 0.54
N THR A 42 3.26 -5.03 -0.24
CA THR A 42 3.20 -4.77 -1.69
C THR A 42 2.39 -5.82 -2.46
N ASN A 43 2.44 -7.08 -2.06
CA ASN A 43 1.62 -8.14 -2.67
C ASN A 43 0.10 -7.90 -2.53
N ALA A 44 -0.34 -7.17 -1.50
CA ALA A 44 -1.74 -6.77 -1.36
C ALA A 44 -2.15 -5.84 -2.50
N PHE A 45 -1.28 -4.89 -2.82
CA PHE A 45 -1.50 -3.94 -3.90
C PHE A 45 -1.45 -4.62 -5.27
N GLU A 46 -0.49 -5.52 -5.49
CA GLU A 46 -0.39 -6.32 -6.72
C GLU A 46 -1.66 -7.15 -6.96
N ASN A 47 -2.13 -7.87 -5.94
CA ASN A 47 -3.38 -8.64 -6.00
C ASN A 47 -4.59 -7.74 -6.28
N PHE A 48 -4.68 -6.59 -5.61
CA PHE A 48 -5.74 -5.60 -5.86
C PHE A 48 -5.76 -5.13 -7.32
N LEU A 49 -4.61 -4.83 -7.90
CA LEU A 49 -4.50 -4.43 -9.31
C LEU A 49 -4.91 -5.55 -10.27
N GLN A 50 -4.51 -6.79 -9.98
CA GLN A 50 -4.83 -7.96 -10.81
C GLN A 50 -6.33 -8.29 -10.79
N GLU A 51 -6.93 -8.43 -9.61
CA GLU A 51 -8.36 -8.77 -9.45
C GLU A 51 -9.29 -7.74 -10.10
N ASN A 52 -8.89 -6.47 -10.13
CA ASN A 52 -9.66 -5.38 -10.75
C ASN A 52 -9.29 -5.12 -12.21
N ASN A 53 -8.38 -5.91 -12.79
CA ASN A 53 -7.83 -5.71 -14.14
C ASN A 53 -7.35 -4.26 -14.37
N LEU A 54 -6.72 -3.66 -13.36
CA LEU A 54 -6.34 -2.25 -13.38
C LEU A 54 -5.04 -2.00 -14.13
N ALA A 55 -4.10 -2.96 -14.11
CA ALA A 55 -2.78 -2.78 -14.73
C ALA A 55 -2.89 -2.28 -16.19
N LYS A 56 -3.66 -2.99 -17.03
CA LYS A 56 -3.87 -2.60 -18.42
C LYS A 56 -4.55 -1.24 -18.59
N LYS A 57 -5.49 -0.88 -17.70
CA LYS A 57 -6.19 0.40 -17.76
C LYS A 57 -5.25 1.55 -17.39
N ILE A 58 -4.43 1.34 -16.36
CA ILE A 58 -3.41 2.30 -15.93
C ILE A 58 -2.38 2.48 -17.05
N ASP A 59 -1.86 1.40 -17.63
CA ASP A 59 -0.89 1.47 -18.73
C ASP A 59 -1.44 2.27 -19.92
N SER A 60 -2.71 2.05 -20.29
CA SER A 60 -3.35 2.83 -21.36
C SER A 60 -3.50 4.33 -21.04
N GLU A 61 -3.70 4.71 -19.77
CA GLU A 61 -3.69 6.13 -19.39
C GLU A 61 -2.27 6.71 -19.40
N LEU A 62 -1.26 5.93 -19.00
CA LEU A 62 0.13 6.35 -19.02
C LEU A 62 0.67 6.56 -20.44
N GLU A 63 0.25 5.76 -21.42
CA GLU A 63 0.60 5.91 -22.84
C GLU A 63 0.14 7.24 -23.44
N LYS A 64 -0.84 7.91 -22.83
CA LYS A 64 -1.36 9.22 -23.29
C LYS A 64 -0.54 10.40 -22.78
N ILE A 65 0.44 10.17 -21.91
CA ILE A 65 1.24 11.23 -21.30
C ILE A 65 2.28 11.76 -22.29
N ASP A 66 2.27 13.07 -22.47
CA ASP A 66 3.40 13.82 -23.03
C ASP A 66 4.12 14.52 -21.87
N VAL A 67 5.29 14.01 -21.50
CA VAL A 67 6.07 14.51 -20.35
C VAL A 67 6.48 15.98 -20.47
N LYS A 68 6.40 16.57 -21.67
CA LYS A 68 6.65 18.01 -21.88
C LYS A 68 5.41 18.87 -21.64
N LYS A 69 4.24 18.26 -21.48
CA LYS A 69 2.95 18.91 -21.27
C LYS A 69 2.35 18.47 -19.94
N MET A 70 2.55 19.30 -18.91
CA MET A 70 2.06 19.04 -17.55
C MET A 70 0.57 18.72 -17.48
N GLU A 71 -0.26 19.36 -18.32
CA GLU A 71 -1.70 19.08 -18.39
C GLU A 71 -2.03 17.62 -18.71
N THR A 72 -1.21 16.95 -19.54
CA THR A 72 -1.42 15.54 -19.88
C THR A 72 -1.09 14.62 -18.71
N VAL A 73 -0.06 14.95 -17.93
CA VAL A 73 0.32 14.26 -16.70
C VAL A 73 -0.77 14.39 -15.66
N GLU A 74 -1.29 15.61 -15.45
CA GLU A 74 -2.37 15.86 -14.50
C GLU A 74 -3.64 15.10 -14.88
N LYS A 75 -4.00 15.10 -16.17
CA LYS A 75 -5.17 14.38 -16.65
C LYS A 75 -5.04 12.87 -16.43
N ALA A 76 -3.90 12.28 -16.82
CA ALA A 76 -3.65 10.85 -16.59
C ALA A 76 -3.64 10.50 -15.09
N SER A 77 -3.05 11.35 -14.24
CA SER A 77 -3.05 11.17 -12.78
C SER A 77 -4.47 11.14 -12.21
N ARG A 78 -5.35 12.05 -12.64
CA ARG A 78 -6.76 12.08 -12.21
C ARG A 78 -7.51 10.82 -12.64
N GLU A 79 -7.32 10.36 -13.88
CA GLU A 79 -7.98 9.14 -14.36
C GLU A 79 -7.47 7.88 -13.64
N VAL A 80 -6.15 7.75 -13.42
CA VAL A 80 -5.58 6.64 -12.65
C VAL A 80 -6.09 6.64 -11.20
N GLN A 81 -6.15 7.80 -10.54
CA GLN A 81 -6.73 7.91 -9.21
C GLN A 81 -8.20 7.48 -9.19
N LYS A 82 -9.00 7.91 -10.18
CA LYS A 82 -10.39 7.52 -10.30
C LYS A 82 -10.54 6.01 -10.48
N LEU A 83 -9.71 5.38 -11.31
CA LEU A 83 -9.69 3.93 -11.52
C LEU A 83 -9.40 3.18 -10.21
N ILE A 84 -8.41 3.62 -9.43
CA ILE A 84 -8.05 3.02 -8.15
C ILE A 84 -9.19 3.19 -7.13
N LEU A 85 -9.74 4.40 -7.01
CA LEU A 85 -10.78 4.71 -6.02
C LEU A 85 -12.12 4.03 -6.29
N SER A 86 -12.40 3.68 -7.55
CA SER A 86 -13.64 2.98 -7.94
C SER A 86 -13.52 1.46 -7.95
N ALA A 87 -12.31 0.92 -7.78
CA ALA A 87 -12.06 -0.51 -7.74
C ALA A 87 -12.42 -1.13 -6.39
N LYS A 88 -12.78 -2.41 -6.41
CA LYS A 88 -13.19 -3.15 -5.22
C LYS A 88 -11.97 -3.79 -4.57
N ILE A 89 -11.77 -3.56 -3.28
CA ILE A 89 -10.73 -4.28 -2.52
C ILE A 89 -11.13 -5.77 -2.42
N PRO A 90 -10.26 -6.73 -2.77
CA PRO A 90 -10.51 -8.17 -2.58
C PRO A 90 -10.91 -8.51 -1.15
N SER A 91 -11.85 -9.45 -0.97
CA SER A 91 -12.44 -9.74 0.35
C SER A 91 -11.44 -10.31 1.35
N ASP A 92 -10.51 -11.14 0.88
CA ASP A 92 -9.42 -11.70 1.67
C ASP A 92 -8.50 -10.60 2.24
N ILE A 93 -8.16 -9.59 1.43
CA ILE A 93 -7.37 -8.42 1.86
C ILE A 93 -8.16 -7.61 2.89
N GLN A 94 -9.45 -7.36 2.64
CA GLN A 94 -10.30 -6.63 3.59
C GLN A 94 -10.39 -7.34 4.94
N GLU A 95 -10.62 -8.65 4.93
CA GLU A 95 -10.74 -9.47 6.14
C GLU A 95 -9.43 -9.49 6.92
N GLU A 96 -8.29 -9.63 6.25
CA GLU A 96 -6.99 -9.64 6.91
C GLU A 96 -6.70 -8.28 7.57
N ILE A 97 -6.95 -7.17 6.87
CA ILE A 97 -6.78 -5.81 7.43
C ILE A 97 -7.70 -5.60 8.62
N LYS A 98 -9.00 -5.92 8.51
CA LYS A 98 -9.96 -5.78 9.62
C LYS A 98 -9.55 -6.61 10.84
N LYS A 99 -9.11 -7.85 10.62
CA LYS A 99 -8.65 -8.75 11.68
C LYS A 99 -7.41 -8.21 12.39
N LYS A 100 -6.46 -7.62 11.66
CA LYS A 100 -5.25 -7.02 12.23
C LYS A 100 -5.54 -5.71 12.94
N PHE A 101 -6.39 -4.88 12.36
CA PHE A 101 -6.83 -3.63 12.95
C PHE A 101 -7.61 -3.86 14.26
N ALA A 102 -8.50 -4.85 14.31
CA ALA A 102 -9.19 -5.22 15.55
C ALA A 102 -8.24 -5.71 16.65
N LYS A 103 -7.06 -6.23 16.30
CA LYS A 103 -6.03 -6.68 17.25
C LYS A 103 -5.09 -5.57 17.72
N LEU A 104 -5.09 -4.42 17.07
CA LEU A 104 -4.23 -3.30 17.45
C LEU A 104 -4.58 -2.76 18.82
N ASP A 105 -5.89 -2.70 19.15
CA ASP A 105 -6.46 -2.32 20.45
C ASP A 105 -5.65 -1.22 21.18
N THR A 106 -5.35 -0.14 20.46
CA THR A 106 -4.46 0.94 20.91
C THR A 106 -5.13 2.29 20.75
N LYS A 107 -4.76 3.21 21.64
CA LYS A 107 -5.21 4.62 21.60
C LYS A 107 -4.66 5.38 20.39
N PHE A 108 -3.48 5.01 19.91
CA PHE A 108 -2.81 5.66 18.78
C PHE A 108 -2.29 4.61 17.80
N VAL A 109 -2.52 4.83 16.51
CA VAL A 109 -2.05 3.97 15.42
C VAL A 109 -1.03 4.75 14.60
N ALA A 110 0.11 4.11 14.30
CA ALA A 110 1.15 4.65 13.43
C ALA A 110 0.80 4.53 11.94
#